data_AF-A0A5E4C047-F1
#
_entry.id   AF-A0A5E4C047-F1
#
_cell.length_a   1.000
_cell.length_b   1.000
_cell.length_c   1.000
_cell.angle_alpha   90.00
_cell.angle_beta   90.00
_cell.angle_gamma   90.00
#
_symmetry.space_group_name_H-M   'P 1'
#
loop_
_entity.id
_entity.type
_entity.pdbx_description
1 polymer ?
#
loop_
_entity_poly.entity_id
_entity_poly.type
_entity_poly.pdbx_seq_one_letter_code
_entity_poly.pdbx_strand_id
1 'polypeptide(L)'
;MKKMKGIKKSLTEEYLYLDFSHQTEGCIFPLHTAVTLFLLSYCDCKIFKVYLVLTRESTDIELLTDVLSQDVETQVISKEELPPIVQNCCLPAVVERPDNFCRAGLAVVLRHIIQKSYEADPSRKEILELLGFKKTCLKACAEVSQWTRLCELTIPLAIENFLRESSDQLPTIPMEVLQLEKKLSEPVRVHNDDKLRRQKLKQQRTAGDKPALAKGKAKNKVQTQEMSEELDSSSKSLELNMAFSKLRVQEEPVTTNREPSHIRKAKASDLPPLEHVFAEGLYFTLADIVLMPCIHHFLAIICKKCSEKLIEFPLLAAWYQRIQEVPGVKTAASKCGIQFLHFPELLTTSGEQHLNLTEVPGVEEQNDPLFIGGPRPTMTKLMMSSDRALRKQQQLNNLVYVVIKQAKPGDRIVDFCSGGGHVGIVLAHILPSCQVILIENKELSLIRAKKRSDDLGLSNIWFIQANMEYFTGMFNIGVSHHAISIS
;
A
#
# COMPACT_ATOMS: atom_id res chain seq x y z
N MET A 1 14.49 23.11 -41.11
CA MET A 1 14.35 22.32 -39.87
C MET A 1 13.39 23.04 -38.93
N LYS A 2 12.17 22.50 -38.75
CA LYS A 2 11.17 23.04 -37.81
C LYS A 2 11.63 22.71 -36.38
N LYS A 3 11.85 23.74 -35.55
CA LYS A 3 11.99 23.60 -34.08
C LYS A 3 10.69 23.01 -33.52
N MET A 4 10.76 21.82 -32.95
CA MET A 4 9.69 21.29 -32.10
C MET A 4 9.59 22.18 -30.86
N LYS A 5 8.46 22.89 -30.73
CA LYS A 5 8.06 23.55 -29.49
C LYS A 5 7.73 22.48 -28.47
N GLY A 6 8.59 22.29 -27.47
CA GLY A 6 8.23 21.57 -26.27
C GLY A 6 7.03 22.27 -25.62
N ILE A 7 5.93 21.55 -25.48
CA ILE A 7 4.76 21.99 -24.71
C ILE A 7 5.24 22.07 -23.26
N LYS A 8 5.48 23.29 -22.76
CA LYS A 8 5.58 23.53 -21.32
C LYS A 8 4.22 23.16 -20.72
N LYS A 9 4.10 21.95 -20.16
CA LYS A 9 2.99 21.61 -19.26
C LYS A 9 3.11 22.59 -18.09
N SER A 10 2.16 23.50 -17.96
CA SER A 10 1.99 24.31 -16.75
C SER A 10 1.96 23.34 -15.57
N LEU A 11 2.92 23.44 -14.64
CA LEU A 11 2.86 22.70 -13.38
C LEU A 11 1.64 23.23 -12.62
N THR A 12 0.54 22.50 -12.64
CA THR A 12 -0.61 22.75 -11.79
C THR A 12 -0.14 22.63 -10.34
N GLU A 13 -0.36 23.66 -9.54
CA GLU A 13 -0.06 23.57 -8.11
C GLU A 13 -0.99 22.54 -7.46
N GLU A 14 -0.43 21.67 -6.63
CA GLU A 14 -1.15 20.61 -5.95
C GLU A 14 -1.03 20.75 -4.43
N TYR A 15 -2.16 20.56 -3.77
CA TYR A 15 -2.34 20.80 -2.34
C TYR A 15 -2.54 19.45 -1.66
N LEU A 16 -1.66 19.11 -0.72
CA LEU A 16 -1.75 17.89 0.05
C LEU A 16 -2.24 18.20 1.46
N TYR A 17 -3.39 17.67 1.83
CA TYR A 17 -4.00 17.82 3.15
C TYR A 17 -3.79 16.53 3.95
N LEU A 18 -3.22 16.65 5.15
CA LEU A 18 -2.93 15.55 6.06
C LEU A 18 -3.56 15.83 7.42
N ASP A 19 -4.17 14.83 8.05
CA ASP A 19 -4.66 14.99 9.42
C ASP A 19 -3.48 15.19 10.37
N PHE A 20 -3.67 15.96 11.42
CA PHE A 20 -2.68 16.14 12.46
C PHE A 20 -3.34 16.28 13.82
N SER A 21 -2.84 15.54 14.80
CA SER A 21 -3.39 15.53 16.15
C SER A 21 -2.34 15.90 17.20
N HIS A 22 -1.21 15.20 17.20
CA HIS A 22 -0.11 15.38 18.14
C HIS A 22 1.13 14.64 17.64
N GLN A 23 2.26 14.89 18.30
CA GLN A 23 3.50 14.14 18.13
C GLN A 23 3.99 13.64 19.49
N THR A 24 4.48 12.41 19.58
CA THR A 24 4.99 11.83 20.83
C THR A 24 6.14 10.87 20.53
N GLU A 25 7.25 10.99 21.26
CA GLU A 25 8.47 10.19 21.05
C GLU A 25 8.90 10.10 19.57
N GLY A 26 8.79 11.21 18.83
CA GLY A 26 9.12 11.28 17.39
C GLY A 26 8.03 10.75 16.44
N CYS A 27 6.96 10.12 16.94
CA CYS A 27 5.84 9.63 16.14
C CYS A 27 4.79 10.72 15.87
N ILE A 28 4.46 10.97 14.60
CA ILE A 28 3.38 11.89 14.19
C ILE A 28 2.06 11.12 14.09
N PHE A 29 0.98 11.69 14.64
CA PHE A 29 -0.35 11.08 14.61
C PHE A 29 -1.37 11.90 13.80
N PRO A 30 -2.19 11.25 12.96
CA PRO A 30 -2.27 9.80 12.71
C PRO A 30 -1.09 9.24 11.90
N LEU A 31 -0.90 7.91 11.94
CA LEU A 31 0.18 7.22 11.24
C LEU A 31 0.05 7.34 9.71
N HIS A 32 -1.15 7.54 9.18
CA HIS A 32 -1.34 7.90 7.76
C HIS A 32 -0.55 9.15 7.36
N THR A 33 -0.46 10.14 8.26
CA THR A 33 0.32 11.37 8.06
C THR A 33 1.81 11.10 8.15
N ALA A 34 2.26 10.33 9.15
CA ALA A 34 3.65 9.92 9.27
C ALA A 34 4.14 9.17 8.02
N VAL A 35 3.36 8.22 7.52
CA VAL A 35 3.64 7.48 6.28
C VAL A 35 3.74 8.40 5.06
N THR A 36 2.82 9.36 4.95
CA THR A 36 2.81 10.28 3.81
C THR A 36 4.01 11.21 3.81
N LEU A 37 4.36 11.78 4.97
CA LEU A 37 5.56 12.60 5.15
C LEU A 37 6.83 11.78 4.89
N PHE A 38 6.89 10.54 5.37
CA PHE A 38 8.02 9.65 5.12
C PHE A 38 8.23 9.38 3.63
N LEU A 39 7.16 9.15 2.85
CA LEU A 39 7.27 9.00 1.40
C LEU A 39 7.73 10.29 0.71
N LEU A 40 7.22 11.46 1.12
CA LEU A 40 7.68 12.74 0.59
C LEU A 40 9.19 12.91 0.82
N SER A 41 9.67 12.61 2.02
CA SER A 41 11.10 12.64 2.35
C SER A 41 11.92 11.60 1.56
N TYR A 42 11.41 10.38 1.38
CA TYR A 42 12.05 9.34 0.56
C TYR A 42 12.19 9.77 -0.91
N CYS A 43 11.14 10.36 -1.46
CA CYS A 43 11.11 10.84 -2.82
C CYS A 43 11.82 12.19 -3.00
N ASP A 44 12.24 12.87 -1.93
CA ASP A 44 12.67 14.28 -1.96
C ASP A 44 11.67 15.16 -2.73
N CYS A 45 10.38 14.92 -2.51
CA CYS A 45 9.31 15.53 -3.31
C CYS A 45 8.89 16.88 -2.73
N LYS A 46 9.09 17.95 -3.51
CA LYS A 46 8.74 19.34 -3.16
C LYS A 46 7.62 19.94 -4.02
N ILE A 47 6.89 19.08 -4.72
CA ILE A 47 5.85 19.48 -5.69
C ILE A 47 4.57 19.94 -4.97
N PHE A 48 4.28 19.32 -3.83
CA PHE A 48 3.04 19.54 -3.08
C PHE A 48 3.21 20.65 -2.05
N LYS A 49 2.21 21.53 -1.97
CA LYS A 49 2.03 22.40 -0.81
C LYS A 49 1.33 21.59 0.28
N VAL A 50 2.01 21.36 1.40
CA VAL A 50 1.53 20.45 2.44
C VAL A 50 0.81 21.22 3.54
N TYR A 51 -0.43 20.82 3.82
CA TYR A 51 -1.29 21.36 4.86
C TYR A 51 -1.55 20.30 5.93
N LEU A 52 -1.21 20.61 7.18
CA LEU A 52 -1.55 19.80 8.34
C LEU A 52 -2.85 20.32 8.94
N VAL A 53 -3.86 19.46 9.00
CA VAL A 53 -5.21 19.79 9.43
C VAL A 53 -5.39 19.38 10.88
N LEU A 54 -5.60 20.34 11.78
CA LEU A 54 -5.79 20.07 13.19
C LEU A 54 -7.10 19.31 13.44
N THR A 55 -6.99 18.11 14.01
CA THR A 55 -8.12 17.23 14.37
C THR A 55 -8.65 17.48 15.78
N ARG A 56 -7.89 18.22 16.61
CA ARG A 56 -8.27 18.64 17.97
C ARG A 56 -7.88 20.10 18.15
N GLU A 57 -8.61 20.82 19.00
CA GLU A 57 -8.18 22.11 19.53
C GLU A 57 -6.95 21.89 20.42
N SER A 58 -5.77 21.83 19.81
CA SER A 58 -4.50 21.80 20.53
C SER A 58 -4.09 23.25 20.81
N THR A 59 -3.87 23.58 22.08
CA THR A 59 -3.47 24.92 22.53
C THR A 59 -2.02 25.28 22.18
N ASP A 60 -1.22 24.29 21.73
CA ASP A 60 0.23 24.43 21.55
C ASP A 60 0.63 24.39 20.07
N ILE A 61 -0.01 25.21 19.22
CA ILE A 61 0.28 25.27 17.77
C ILE A 61 1.76 25.63 17.50
N GLU A 62 2.37 26.46 18.35
CA GLU A 62 3.75 26.96 18.18
C GLU A 62 4.84 25.91 18.43
N LEU A 63 4.57 24.87 19.22
CA LEU A 63 5.51 23.75 19.47
C LEU A 63 5.46 22.68 18.37
N LEU A 64 4.44 22.70 17.51
CA LEU A 64 4.21 21.68 16.47
C LEU A 64 5.06 21.91 15.23
N THR A 65 5.42 23.17 14.94
CA THR A 65 6.18 23.56 13.75
C THR A 65 7.68 23.26 13.83
N ASP A 66 8.26 23.18 15.03
CA ASP A 66 9.71 22.99 15.20
C ASP A 66 10.17 21.52 15.06
N VAL A 67 9.24 20.56 15.13
CA VAL A 67 9.56 19.11 15.17
C VAL A 67 9.22 18.40 13.84
N LEU A 68 8.47 19.07 12.96
CA LEU A 68 8.19 18.57 11.61
C LEU A 68 9.45 18.71 10.74
N SER A 69 9.73 17.69 9.93
CA SER A 69 10.95 17.57 9.12
C SER A 69 11.32 18.91 8.43
N GLN A 70 12.55 19.40 8.67
CA GLN A 70 13.07 20.65 8.09
C GLN A 70 13.01 20.71 6.54
N ASP A 71 12.78 19.56 5.90
CA ASP A 71 12.80 19.41 4.45
C ASP A 71 11.43 19.56 3.76
N VAL A 72 10.31 19.45 4.49
CA VAL A 72 8.96 19.57 3.92
C VAL A 72 8.32 20.84 4.47
N GLU A 73 8.09 21.83 3.62
CA GLU A 73 7.38 23.05 4.00
C GLU A 73 5.91 22.72 4.29
N THR A 74 5.53 22.79 5.56
CA THR A 74 4.16 22.51 6.02
C THR A 74 3.48 23.75 6.58
N GLN A 75 2.20 23.91 6.28
CA GLN A 75 1.33 24.92 6.87
C GLN A 75 0.26 24.24 7.73
N VAL A 76 -0.01 24.78 8.92
CA VAL A 76 -1.07 24.25 9.80
C VAL A 76 -2.36 25.01 9.54
N ILE A 77 -3.47 24.29 9.37
CA ILE A 77 -4.81 24.86 9.18
C ILE A 77 -5.84 24.15 10.06
N SER A 78 -6.95 24.84 10.31
CA SER A 78 -8.14 24.26 10.94
C SER A 78 -8.96 23.43 9.95
N LYS A 79 -9.91 22.64 10.46
CA LYS A 79 -10.80 21.82 9.63
C LYS A 79 -11.75 22.70 8.81
N GLU A 80 -12.10 23.88 9.31
CA GLU A 80 -13.00 24.85 8.68
C GLU A 80 -12.38 25.48 7.43
N GLU A 81 -11.05 25.55 7.39
CA GLU A 81 -10.26 26.07 6.26
C GLU A 81 -10.08 25.06 5.12
N LEU A 82 -10.46 23.80 5.32
CA LEU A 82 -10.37 22.79 4.27
C LEU A 82 -11.25 23.18 3.08
N PRO A 83 -10.77 22.97 1.83
CA PRO A 83 -11.61 23.08 0.65
C PRO A 83 -12.85 22.19 0.79
N PRO A 84 -14.04 22.62 0.36
CA PRO A 84 -15.25 21.85 0.60
C PRO A 84 -15.26 20.45 -0.03
N ILE A 85 -14.50 20.25 -1.11
CA ILE A 85 -14.31 18.92 -1.73
C ILE A 85 -13.49 17.97 -0.84
N VAL A 86 -12.65 18.50 0.05
CA VAL A 86 -11.80 17.74 0.98
C VAL A 86 -12.50 17.49 2.31
N GLN A 87 -13.37 18.39 2.76
CA GLN A 87 -14.07 18.28 4.07
C GLN A 87 -14.82 16.96 4.28
N ASN A 88 -15.25 16.31 3.20
CA ASN A 88 -15.99 15.05 3.24
C ASN A 88 -15.10 13.81 2.92
N CYS A 89 -13.81 14.02 2.66
CA CYS A 89 -12.82 12.98 2.41
C CYS A 89 -12.11 12.58 3.71
N CYS A 90 -11.69 11.31 3.80
CA CYS A 90 -10.66 10.93 4.76
C CYS A 90 -9.31 11.42 4.25
N LEU A 91 -8.50 12.03 5.12
CA LEU A 91 -7.14 12.41 4.79
C LEU A 91 -6.23 11.16 4.84
N PRO A 92 -5.15 11.10 4.03
CA PRO A 92 -4.62 12.16 3.18
C PRO A 92 -5.48 12.43 1.94
N ALA A 93 -5.48 13.68 1.48
CA ALA A 93 -6.15 14.09 0.25
C ALA A 93 -5.32 15.10 -0.55
N VAL A 94 -5.31 14.96 -1.88
CA VAL A 94 -4.66 15.88 -2.82
C VAL A 94 -5.72 16.59 -3.65
N VAL A 95 -5.60 17.91 -3.79
CA VAL A 95 -6.42 18.72 -4.70
C VAL A 95 -5.53 19.36 -5.77
N GLU A 96 -5.93 19.19 -7.03
CA GLU A 96 -5.30 19.84 -8.19
C GLU A 96 -6.01 21.17 -8.48
N ARG A 97 -5.28 22.27 -8.70
CA ARG A 97 -5.91 23.54 -9.10
C ARG A 97 -6.27 23.58 -10.59
N PRO A 98 -7.46 24.09 -10.96
CA PRO A 98 -8.54 24.62 -10.08
C PRO A 98 -9.25 23.49 -9.33
N ASP A 99 -9.67 23.71 -8.06
CA ASP A 99 -10.16 22.74 -7.05
C ASP A 99 -11.38 21.86 -7.42
N ASN A 100 -11.36 21.27 -8.60
CA ASN A 100 -12.42 20.47 -9.18
C ASN A 100 -12.13 18.97 -9.10
N PHE A 101 -10.91 18.61 -8.70
CA PHE A 101 -10.45 17.23 -8.70
C PHE A 101 -9.70 16.93 -7.40
N CYS A 102 -10.20 15.93 -6.68
CA CYS A 102 -9.64 15.50 -5.40
C CYS A 102 -9.30 14.00 -5.45
N ARG A 103 -8.08 13.66 -5.03
CA ARG A 103 -7.64 12.28 -4.76
C ARG A 103 -7.61 12.09 -3.26
N ALA A 104 -8.31 11.11 -2.72
CA ALA A 104 -8.32 10.83 -1.29
C ALA A 104 -8.08 9.36 -1.00
N GLY A 105 -7.50 9.09 0.17
CA GLY A 105 -7.08 7.75 0.58
C GLY A 105 -5.57 7.56 0.44
N LEU A 106 -4.98 6.89 1.43
CA LEU A 106 -3.53 6.78 1.56
C LEU A 106 -2.90 6.11 0.33
N ALA A 107 -3.39 4.94 -0.09
CA ALA A 107 -2.79 4.25 -1.24
C ALA A 107 -2.86 5.09 -2.53
N VAL A 108 -3.97 5.78 -2.76
CA VAL A 108 -4.19 6.63 -3.94
C VAL A 108 -3.23 7.83 -3.91
N VAL A 109 -3.14 8.52 -2.77
CA VAL A 109 -2.28 9.71 -2.61
C VAL A 109 -0.80 9.34 -2.70
N LEU A 110 -0.35 8.28 -2.03
CA LEU A 110 1.05 7.85 -2.07
C LEU A 110 1.49 7.46 -3.50
N ARG A 111 0.64 6.74 -4.23
CA ARG A 111 0.91 6.39 -5.64
C ARG A 111 0.98 7.64 -6.52
N HIS A 112 0.16 8.65 -6.24
CA HIS A 112 0.18 9.93 -6.94
C HIS A 112 1.47 10.72 -6.64
N ILE A 113 1.91 10.76 -5.37
CA ILE A 113 3.20 11.34 -4.98
C ILE A 113 4.35 10.69 -5.75
N ILE A 114 4.38 9.35 -5.84
CA ILE A 114 5.41 8.62 -6.61
C ILE A 114 5.39 9.04 -8.08
N GLN A 115 4.20 9.08 -8.70
CA GLN A 115 4.06 9.42 -10.11
C GLN A 115 4.50 10.86 -10.38
N LYS A 116 4.12 11.82 -9.52
CA LYS A 116 4.55 13.22 -9.64
C LYS A 116 6.04 13.41 -9.39
N SER A 117 6.59 12.71 -8.41
CA SER A 117 8.05 12.74 -8.14
C SER A 117 8.85 12.29 -9.36
N TYR A 118 8.44 11.19 -9.99
CA TYR A 118 9.06 10.70 -11.23
C TYR A 118 8.84 11.63 -12.43
N GLU A 119 7.67 12.27 -12.53
CA GLU A 119 7.42 13.26 -13.60
C GLU A 119 8.30 14.51 -13.47
N ALA A 120 8.62 14.92 -12.24
CA ALA A 120 9.52 16.04 -11.99
C ALA A 120 10.99 15.68 -12.26
N ASP A 121 11.41 14.45 -11.95
CA ASP A 121 12.74 13.94 -12.27
C ASP A 121 12.70 12.52 -12.85
N PRO A 122 12.58 12.39 -14.19
CA PRO A 122 12.55 11.09 -14.85
C PRO A 122 13.85 10.29 -14.78
N SER A 123 14.96 10.87 -14.29
CA SER A 123 16.21 10.14 -14.11
C SER A 123 16.13 9.13 -12.96
N ARG A 124 15.25 9.39 -11.98
CA ARG A 124 15.04 8.59 -10.78
C ARG A 124 14.02 7.46 -10.98
N LYS A 125 14.37 6.52 -11.86
CA LYS A 125 13.51 5.38 -12.22
C LYS A 125 13.16 4.51 -11.01
N GLU A 126 14.04 4.45 -10.01
CA GLU A 126 13.86 3.70 -8.76
C GLU A 126 12.63 4.14 -7.97
N ILE A 127 12.20 5.42 -8.06
CA ILE A 127 10.97 5.89 -7.43
C ILE A 127 9.76 5.18 -8.04
N LEU A 128 9.74 4.99 -9.36
CA LEU A 128 8.63 4.36 -10.06
C LEU A 128 8.53 2.86 -9.77
N GLU A 129 9.65 2.22 -9.42
CA GLU A 129 9.70 0.81 -9.02
C GLU A 129 8.97 0.53 -7.70
N LEU A 130 8.78 1.56 -6.85
CA LEU A 130 7.94 1.45 -5.65
C LEU A 130 6.51 1.03 -5.97
N LEU A 131 6.01 1.33 -7.17
CA LEU A 131 4.67 0.89 -7.59
C LEU A 131 4.61 -0.63 -7.88
N GLY A 132 5.73 -1.34 -7.76
CA GLY A 132 5.83 -2.78 -8.00
C GLY A 132 5.70 -3.16 -9.48
N PHE A 133 5.72 -4.46 -9.74
CA PHE A 133 5.59 -5.00 -11.09
C PHE A 133 4.31 -4.49 -11.78
N LYS A 134 4.41 -3.98 -13.02
CA LYS A 134 3.29 -3.37 -13.75
C LYS A 134 2.54 -2.27 -12.95
N LYS A 135 3.20 -1.63 -11.99
CA LYS A 135 2.64 -0.59 -11.13
C LYS A 135 1.42 -1.07 -10.30
N THR A 136 1.37 -2.33 -9.87
CA THR A 136 0.20 -2.91 -9.16
C THR A 136 0.22 -2.82 -7.63
N CYS A 137 1.35 -2.49 -7.01
CA CYS A 137 1.49 -2.38 -5.55
C CYS A 137 0.45 -1.39 -4.99
N LEU A 138 -0.41 -1.85 -4.08
CA LEU A 138 -1.53 -1.07 -3.51
C LEU A 138 -2.44 -0.38 -4.55
N LYS A 139 -2.55 -0.93 -5.78
CA LYS A 139 -3.45 -0.39 -6.82
C LYS A 139 -4.92 -0.76 -6.56
N ALA A 140 -5.15 -1.96 -6.04
CA ALA A 140 -6.48 -2.47 -5.76
C ALA A 140 -7.02 -1.87 -4.45
N CYS A 141 -8.30 -1.52 -4.40
CA CYS A 141 -8.92 -0.93 -3.21
C CYS A 141 -8.99 -1.91 -2.02
N ALA A 142 -9.00 -1.38 -0.80
CA ALA A 142 -9.08 -2.16 0.44
C ALA A 142 -10.34 -3.05 0.58
N GLU A 143 -11.39 -2.80 -0.20
CA GLU A 143 -12.60 -3.63 -0.24
C GLU A 143 -12.40 -4.95 -0.99
N VAL A 144 -11.44 -5.00 -1.91
CA VAL A 144 -11.17 -6.15 -2.79
C VAL A 144 -9.83 -6.82 -2.50
N SER A 145 -8.86 -6.07 -1.97
CA SER A 145 -7.52 -6.55 -1.65
C SER A 145 -7.32 -6.60 -0.14
N GLN A 146 -7.16 -7.81 0.40
CA GLN A 146 -6.81 -7.98 1.82
C GLN A 146 -5.46 -7.35 2.14
N TRP A 147 -4.50 -7.40 1.20
CA TRP A 147 -3.19 -6.78 1.37
C TRP A 147 -3.28 -5.25 1.42
N THR A 148 -4.03 -4.64 0.50
CA THR A 148 -4.24 -3.17 0.56
C THR A 148 -4.95 -2.79 1.84
N ARG A 149 -5.97 -3.55 2.26
CA ARG A 149 -6.66 -3.31 3.53
C ARG A 149 -5.72 -3.38 4.72
N LEU A 150 -4.81 -4.36 4.73
CA LEU A 150 -3.83 -4.57 5.79
C LEU A 150 -2.89 -3.36 5.90
N CYS A 151 -2.27 -2.97 4.79
CA CYS A 151 -1.32 -1.85 4.75
C CYS A 151 -1.99 -0.47 4.95
N GLU A 152 -3.12 -0.22 4.28
CA GLU A 152 -3.72 1.11 4.19
C GLU A 152 -4.59 1.46 5.40
N LEU A 153 -5.23 0.45 6.03
CA LEU A 153 -6.24 0.69 7.05
C LEU A 153 -5.89 0.03 8.38
N THR A 154 -5.75 -1.30 8.40
CA THR A 154 -5.80 -2.02 9.68
C THR A 154 -4.50 -1.94 10.46
N ILE A 155 -3.32 -2.04 9.82
CA ILE A 155 -2.04 -1.89 10.53
C ILE A 155 -1.85 -0.49 11.12
N PRO A 156 -2.00 0.62 10.35
CA PRO A 156 -1.87 1.95 10.93
C PRO A 156 -2.82 2.15 12.11
N LEU A 157 -4.10 1.81 11.96
CA LEU A 157 -5.08 1.97 13.05
C LEU A 157 -4.79 1.10 14.27
N ALA A 158 -4.42 -0.16 14.05
CA ALA A 158 -4.12 -1.10 15.13
C ALA A 158 -2.90 -0.64 15.94
N ILE A 159 -1.88 -0.12 15.26
CA ILE A 159 -0.68 0.41 15.92
C ILE A 159 -0.98 1.73 16.61
N GLU A 160 -1.79 2.62 16.03
CA GLU A 160 -2.24 3.83 16.74
C GLU A 160 -2.96 3.52 18.05
N ASN A 161 -3.84 2.52 18.04
CA ASN A 161 -4.54 2.08 19.24
C ASN A 161 -3.55 1.50 20.27
N PHE A 162 -2.64 0.64 19.81
CA PHE A 162 -1.58 0.06 20.63
C PHE A 162 -0.68 1.13 21.28
N LEU A 163 -0.33 2.19 20.56
CA LEU A 163 0.48 3.29 21.08
C LEU A 163 -0.28 4.15 22.10
N ARG A 164 -1.62 4.15 22.06
CA ARG A 164 -2.48 4.87 23.01
C ARG A 164 -2.71 4.13 24.33
N GLU A 165 -2.53 2.81 24.36
CA GLU A 165 -2.72 1.99 25.57
C GLU A 165 -1.76 2.44 26.70
N SER A 166 -2.32 2.66 27.89
CA SER A 166 -1.62 3.23 29.06
C SER A 166 -0.46 2.36 29.55
N SER A 167 0.55 3.00 30.13
CA SER A 167 1.83 2.38 30.53
C SER A 167 1.76 1.27 31.58
N ASP A 168 0.62 1.08 32.25
CA ASP A 168 0.54 0.26 33.47
C ASP A 168 0.20 -1.22 33.22
N GLN A 169 -0.12 -1.62 31.98
CA GLN A 169 -0.41 -3.01 31.61
C GLN A 169 0.54 -3.52 30.53
N LEU A 170 0.75 -4.84 30.53
CA LEU A 170 1.46 -5.52 29.45
C LEU A 170 0.71 -5.27 28.13
N PRO A 171 1.36 -4.66 27.13
CA PRO A 171 0.70 -4.32 25.87
C PRO A 171 0.21 -5.58 25.16
N THR A 172 -1.06 -5.53 24.73
CA THR A 172 -1.65 -6.61 23.94
C THR A 172 -1.19 -6.48 22.49
N ILE A 173 -0.58 -7.53 21.94
CA ILE A 173 -0.11 -7.51 20.56
C ILE A 173 -1.31 -7.38 19.62
N PRO A 174 -1.31 -6.43 18.68
CA PRO A 174 -2.38 -6.33 17.70
C PRO A 174 -2.40 -7.52 16.75
N MET A 175 -3.59 -8.08 16.51
CA MET A 175 -3.79 -9.23 15.62
C MET A 175 -3.29 -8.94 14.19
N GLU A 176 -3.37 -7.70 13.75
CA GLU A 176 -2.89 -7.22 12.45
C GLU A 176 -1.38 -7.40 12.28
N VAL A 177 -0.61 -7.26 13.36
CA VAL A 177 0.85 -7.49 13.34
C VAL A 177 1.14 -8.99 13.23
N LEU A 178 0.39 -9.82 13.95
CA LEU A 178 0.47 -11.29 13.82
C LEU A 178 0.08 -11.75 12.40
N GLN A 179 -0.93 -11.12 11.80
CA GLN A 179 -1.31 -11.36 10.41
C GLN A 179 -0.19 -10.97 9.44
N LEU A 180 0.53 -9.88 9.70
CA LEU A 180 1.67 -9.46 8.88
C LEU A 180 2.85 -10.45 9.01
N GLU A 181 3.20 -10.87 10.23
CA GLU A 181 4.22 -11.91 10.47
C GLU A 181 3.87 -13.19 9.71
N LYS A 182 2.61 -13.64 9.80
CA LYS A 182 2.12 -14.79 9.03
C LYS A 182 2.20 -14.56 7.52
N LYS A 183 1.95 -13.35 7.03
CA LYS A 183 2.07 -13.04 5.61
C LYS A 183 3.51 -13.14 5.13
N LEU A 184 4.48 -12.69 5.93
CA LEU A 184 5.90 -12.81 5.60
C LEU A 184 6.40 -14.27 5.56
N SER A 185 5.70 -15.20 6.21
CA SER A 185 6.03 -16.64 6.17
C SER A 185 5.44 -17.37 4.96
N GLU A 186 4.52 -16.75 4.23
CA GLU A 186 3.94 -17.33 3.02
C GLU A 186 4.96 -17.33 1.85
N PRO A 187 4.90 -18.31 0.94
CA PRO A 187 5.81 -18.37 -0.19
C PRO A 187 5.54 -17.24 -1.19
N VAL A 188 6.61 -16.58 -1.63
CA VAL A 188 6.55 -15.48 -2.60
C VAL A 188 6.23 -16.01 -4.00
N ARG A 189 5.35 -15.31 -4.72
CA ARG A 189 5.07 -15.56 -6.14
C ARG A 189 5.45 -14.35 -6.98
N VAL A 190 6.32 -14.53 -7.96
CA VAL A 190 6.73 -13.48 -8.91
C VAL A 190 6.57 -13.94 -10.36
N HIS A 191 6.55 -13.00 -11.30
CA HIS A 191 6.34 -13.30 -12.73
C HIS A 191 7.37 -14.28 -13.32
N ASN A 192 8.55 -14.39 -12.72
CA ASN A 192 9.65 -15.27 -13.09
C ASN A 192 9.95 -16.35 -12.03
N ASP A 193 8.95 -16.72 -11.22
CA ASP A 193 9.04 -17.63 -10.07
C ASP A 193 9.84 -18.91 -10.38
N ASP A 194 9.43 -19.65 -11.41
CA ASP A 194 10.08 -20.89 -11.83
C ASP A 194 11.59 -20.72 -12.12
N LYS A 195 11.96 -19.63 -12.77
CA LYS A 195 13.38 -19.34 -13.11
C LYS A 195 14.18 -19.12 -11.83
N LEU A 196 13.64 -18.34 -10.90
CA LEU A 196 14.31 -18.00 -9.64
C LEU A 196 14.41 -19.20 -8.70
N ARG A 197 13.35 -20.00 -8.59
CA ARG A 197 13.36 -21.20 -7.75
C ARG A 197 14.34 -22.26 -8.26
N ARG A 198 14.51 -22.38 -9.59
CA ARG A 198 15.56 -23.22 -10.19
C ARG A 198 16.96 -22.70 -9.88
N GLN A 199 17.15 -21.38 -9.87
CA GLN A 199 18.42 -20.76 -9.47
C GLN A 199 18.71 -20.98 -7.98
N LYS A 200 17.71 -20.87 -7.09
CA LYS A 200 17.80 -21.19 -5.66
C LYS A 200 18.23 -22.64 -5.44
N LEU A 201 17.59 -23.57 -6.15
CA LEU A 201 17.95 -24.98 -6.10
C LEU A 201 19.40 -25.24 -6.54
N LYS A 202 19.86 -24.54 -7.59
CA LYS A 202 21.25 -24.65 -8.06
C LYS A 202 22.23 -24.20 -6.98
N GLN A 203 21.96 -23.05 -6.34
CA GLN A 203 22.84 -22.51 -5.29
C GLN A 203 22.87 -23.39 -4.05
N GLN A 204 21.72 -23.89 -3.60
CA GLN A 204 21.65 -24.82 -2.45
C GLN A 204 22.45 -26.10 -2.69
N ARG A 205 22.43 -26.64 -3.93
CA ARG A 205 23.25 -27.80 -4.28
C ARG A 205 24.74 -27.50 -4.32
N THR A 206 25.16 -26.38 -4.90
CA THR A 206 26.57 -25.97 -4.89
C THR A 206 27.09 -25.62 -3.48
N ALA A 207 26.22 -25.17 -2.57
CA ALA A 207 26.58 -24.94 -1.18
C ALA A 207 26.69 -26.25 -0.37
N GLY A 208 25.87 -27.26 -0.70
CA GLY A 208 25.90 -28.59 -0.08
C GLY A 208 27.07 -29.49 -0.52
N ASP A 209 27.66 -29.24 -1.70
CA ASP A 209 28.75 -30.04 -2.28
C ASP A 209 30.17 -29.59 -1.87
N LYS A 210 30.36 -28.82 -0.78
CA LYS A 210 31.72 -28.59 -0.24
C LYS A 210 32.28 -29.92 0.31
N PRO A 211 33.36 -30.50 -0.25
CA PRO A 211 33.88 -31.76 0.24
C PRO A 211 34.58 -31.57 1.58
N ALA A 212 34.14 -32.31 2.59
CA ALA A 212 34.84 -32.49 3.84
C ALA A 212 36.17 -33.24 3.62
N LEU A 213 37.26 -32.64 4.09
CA LEU A 213 38.61 -33.19 4.29
C LEU A 213 39.37 -33.76 3.07
N ALA A 214 40.49 -33.13 2.75
CA ALA A 214 41.73 -33.83 2.44
C ALA A 214 42.87 -33.33 3.34
N LYS A 215 43.23 -34.14 4.34
CA LYS A 215 44.49 -34.03 5.08
C LYS A 215 45.65 -34.29 4.13
N GLY A 216 46.70 -33.47 4.14
CA GLY A 216 47.98 -33.89 3.54
C GLY A 216 49.05 -32.84 3.25
N LYS A 217 49.82 -32.50 4.28
CA LYS A 217 51.26 -32.15 4.28
C LYS A 217 51.73 -30.78 3.76
N ALA A 218 52.41 -30.12 4.69
CA ALA A 218 53.19 -28.89 4.57
C ALA A 218 54.36 -28.96 3.57
N LYS A 219 54.67 -27.82 2.96
CA LYS A 219 56.02 -27.22 2.95
C LYS A 219 55.96 -25.73 2.58
N ASN A 220 56.69 -24.94 3.38
CA ASN A 220 56.84 -23.49 3.34
C ASN A 220 57.30 -22.92 1.99
N LYS A 221 56.79 -21.74 1.62
CA LYS A 221 57.65 -20.57 1.34
C LYS A 221 56.88 -19.26 1.44
N VAL A 222 57.46 -18.34 2.19
CA VAL A 222 57.05 -16.96 2.47
C VAL A 222 57.12 -16.12 1.21
N GLN A 223 56.08 -15.34 0.92
CA GLN A 223 56.19 -14.04 0.27
C GLN A 223 55.06 -13.13 0.78
N THR A 224 55.47 -12.11 1.51
CA THR A 224 54.66 -11.00 2.01
C THR A 224 54.17 -10.16 0.83
N GLN A 225 52.86 -10.00 0.70
CA GLN A 225 52.28 -8.89 -0.05
C GLN A 225 50.93 -8.53 0.58
N GLU A 226 50.88 -7.32 1.13
CA GLU A 226 49.70 -6.68 1.69
C GLU A 226 48.57 -6.63 0.65
N MET A 227 47.41 -7.17 1.00
CA MET A 227 46.17 -6.98 0.26
C MET A 227 45.02 -7.05 1.27
N SER A 228 44.50 -5.86 1.59
CA SER A 228 43.16 -5.55 2.10
C SER A 228 42.34 -6.71 2.70
N GLU A 229 42.10 -6.60 4.00
CA GLU A 229 41.07 -7.33 4.74
C GLU A 229 39.67 -7.03 4.20
N GLU A 230 39.23 -7.74 3.15
CA GLU A 230 37.81 -7.90 2.85
C GLU A 230 37.28 -9.10 3.65
N LEU A 231 36.88 -8.82 4.89
CA LEU A 231 36.16 -9.75 5.76
C LEU A 231 34.72 -9.96 5.25
N ASP A 232 34.51 -11.14 4.69
CA ASP A 232 33.30 -11.98 4.78
C ASP A 232 31.98 -11.46 4.18
N SER A 233 31.81 -11.60 2.86
CA SER A 233 30.52 -11.40 2.17
C SER A 233 29.84 -12.69 1.69
N SER A 234 30.28 -13.87 2.14
CA SER A 234 29.97 -15.15 1.47
C SER A 234 28.66 -15.86 1.85
N SER A 235 27.80 -15.27 2.70
CA SER A 235 26.63 -15.98 3.26
C SER A 235 25.25 -15.30 3.07
N LYS A 236 25.10 -14.38 2.10
CA LYS A 236 23.78 -13.77 1.83
C LYS A 236 22.91 -14.68 0.94
N SER A 237 21.62 -14.87 1.29
CA SER A 237 20.67 -15.68 0.51
C SER A 237 20.53 -15.18 -0.93
N LEU A 238 20.12 -16.06 -1.85
CA LEU A 238 19.89 -15.69 -3.26
C LEU A 238 18.94 -14.49 -3.36
N GLU A 239 17.85 -14.56 -2.61
CA GLU A 239 16.80 -13.55 -2.54
C GLU A 239 17.36 -12.20 -2.10
N LEU A 240 18.17 -12.18 -1.03
CA LEU A 240 18.85 -10.98 -0.56
C LEU A 240 19.74 -10.38 -1.65
N ASN A 241 20.59 -11.19 -2.28
CA ASN A 241 21.50 -10.72 -3.32
C ASN A 241 20.74 -10.13 -4.51
N MET A 242 19.66 -10.78 -4.96
CA MET A 242 18.82 -10.29 -6.07
C MET A 242 18.04 -9.02 -5.71
N ALA A 243 17.58 -8.91 -4.47
CA ALA A 243 16.85 -7.75 -3.99
C ALA A 243 17.75 -6.52 -3.95
N PHE A 244 18.95 -6.65 -3.37
CA PHE A 244 19.91 -5.57 -3.26
C PHE A 244 20.59 -5.21 -4.59
N SER A 245 20.74 -6.16 -5.52
CA SER A 245 21.26 -5.86 -6.86
C SER A 245 20.33 -4.97 -7.67
N LYS A 246 19.02 -4.98 -7.41
CA LYS A 246 18.09 -4.03 -8.04
C LYS A 246 18.11 -2.65 -7.40
N LEU A 247 18.40 -2.57 -6.10
CA LEU A 247 18.49 -1.31 -5.37
C LEU A 247 19.79 -0.54 -5.66
N ARG A 248 20.87 -1.26 -5.98
CA ARG A 248 22.15 -0.69 -6.42
C ARG A 248 22.07 -0.56 -7.93
N VAL A 249 22.04 0.66 -8.47
CA VAL A 249 21.88 0.98 -9.90
C VAL A 249 23.10 0.52 -10.74
N GLN A 250 23.40 -0.78 -10.76
CA GLN A 250 24.38 -1.39 -11.64
C GLN A 250 23.67 -2.45 -12.47
N GLU A 251 23.33 -2.09 -13.71
CA GLU A 251 23.00 -3.05 -14.75
C GLU A 251 24.29 -3.77 -15.14
N GLU A 252 24.47 -5.01 -14.68
CA GLU A 252 25.29 -5.96 -15.41
C GLU A 252 24.40 -7.05 -16.04
N PRO A 253 24.55 -7.33 -17.35
CA PRO A 253 23.86 -8.41 -18.00
C PRO A 253 24.46 -9.74 -17.55
N VAL A 254 23.67 -10.56 -16.86
CA VAL A 254 24.05 -11.94 -16.54
C VAL A 254 24.25 -12.72 -17.85
N THR A 255 25.49 -13.12 -18.12
CA THR A 255 25.85 -14.00 -19.22
C THR A 255 25.15 -15.36 -19.09
N THR A 256 24.51 -15.79 -20.18
CA THR A 256 23.71 -17.01 -20.23
C THR A 256 24.62 -18.23 -20.39
N ASN A 257 25.03 -18.83 -19.27
CA ASN A 257 25.67 -20.15 -19.30
C ASN A 257 24.63 -21.25 -19.55
N ARG A 258 24.90 -22.13 -20.53
CA ARG A 258 24.05 -23.27 -20.90
C ARG A 258 23.76 -24.17 -19.69
N GLU A 259 22.47 -24.41 -19.44
CA GLU A 259 21.97 -25.17 -18.29
C GLU A 259 22.23 -26.69 -18.39
N PRO A 260 22.58 -27.36 -17.27
CA PRO A 260 22.65 -28.81 -17.18
C PRO A 260 21.30 -29.51 -17.39
N SER A 261 21.30 -30.64 -18.09
CA SER A 261 20.12 -31.40 -18.53
C SER A 261 19.21 -31.92 -17.39
N HIS A 262 19.74 -32.10 -16.17
CA HIS A 262 18.96 -32.60 -15.02
C HIS A 262 18.08 -31.52 -14.36
N ILE A 263 18.43 -30.24 -14.48
CA ILE A 263 17.64 -29.12 -13.91
C ILE A 263 16.37 -28.88 -14.73
N ARG A 264 16.39 -29.18 -16.04
CA ARG A 264 15.18 -29.16 -16.89
C ARG A 264 14.14 -30.23 -16.53
N LYS A 265 14.51 -31.25 -15.75
CA LYS A 265 13.64 -32.40 -15.44
C LYS A 265 12.94 -32.32 -14.07
N ALA A 266 13.23 -31.31 -13.24
CA ALA A 266 12.53 -31.13 -11.95
C ALA A 266 11.10 -30.62 -12.16
N LYS A 267 10.12 -31.26 -11.51
CA LYS A 267 8.73 -30.80 -11.49
C LYS A 267 8.63 -29.51 -10.67
N ALA A 268 7.71 -28.62 -11.03
CA ALA A 268 7.55 -27.32 -10.36
C ALA A 268 7.17 -27.45 -8.86
N SER A 269 6.55 -28.57 -8.47
CA SER A 269 6.26 -28.93 -7.07
C SER A 269 7.52 -29.13 -6.22
N ASP A 270 8.63 -29.52 -6.85
CA ASP A 270 9.84 -29.99 -6.15
C ASP A 270 10.89 -28.88 -6.02
N LEU A 271 10.58 -27.66 -6.49
CA LEU A 271 11.48 -26.52 -6.40
C LEU A 271 11.35 -25.85 -5.02
N PRO A 272 12.45 -25.36 -4.41
CA PRO A 272 12.37 -24.66 -3.12
C PRO A 272 11.51 -23.39 -3.26
N PRO A 273 10.68 -23.03 -2.27
CA PRO A 273 9.90 -21.80 -2.31
C PRO A 273 10.81 -20.57 -2.21
N LEU A 274 10.35 -19.45 -2.75
CA LEU A 274 10.98 -18.14 -2.53
C LEU A 274 10.44 -17.53 -1.23
N GLU A 275 11.33 -16.88 -0.49
CA GLU A 275 11.00 -16.24 0.78
C GLU A 275 10.88 -14.72 0.61
N HIS A 276 10.12 -14.10 1.51
CA HIS A 276 10.02 -12.64 1.55
C HIS A 276 11.36 -12.01 1.96
N VAL A 277 11.83 -11.07 1.14
CA VAL A 277 12.88 -10.12 1.53
C VAL A 277 12.22 -8.85 2.06
N PHE A 278 11.18 -8.41 1.36
CA PHE A 278 10.37 -7.23 1.57
C PHE A 278 8.88 -7.62 1.68
N ALA A 279 8.02 -6.66 2.03
CA ALA A 279 6.65 -6.92 2.45
C ALA A 279 5.81 -7.65 1.39
N GLU A 280 5.87 -7.23 0.12
CA GLU A 280 5.15 -7.91 -0.97
C GLU A 280 5.90 -9.11 -1.57
N GLY A 281 7.21 -9.23 -1.33
CA GLY A 281 8.01 -10.33 -1.87
C GLY A 281 9.50 -10.03 -1.92
N LEU A 282 10.10 -10.17 -3.11
CA LEU A 282 11.55 -9.99 -3.28
C LEU A 282 12.00 -8.54 -3.43
N TYR A 283 11.09 -7.65 -3.82
CA TYR A 283 11.44 -6.28 -4.22
C TYR A 283 10.88 -5.27 -3.24
N PHE A 284 11.62 -4.20 -3.02
CA PHE A 284 11.20 -3.07 -2.20
C PHE A 284 10.10 -2.29 -2.92
N THR A 285 8.97 -2.08 -2.24
CA THR A 285 7.76 -1.48 -2.85
C THR A 285 7.16 -0.41 -1.94
N LEU A 286 6.10 0.24 -2.42
CA LEU A 286 5.32 1.18 -1.64
C LEU A 286 4.71 0.54 -0.37
N ALA A 287 4.42 -0.76 -0.39
CA ALA A 287 3.96 -1.46 0.82
C ALA A 287 5.01 -1.40 1.95
N ASP A 288 6.30 -1.51 1.62
CA ASP A 288 7.39 -1.39 2.59
C ASP A 288 7.46 0.03 3.17
N ILE A 289 7.31 1.06 2.33
CA ILE A 289 7.25 2.46 2.75
C ILE A 289 6.07 2.71 3.69
N VAL A 290 4.90 2.12 3.41
CA VAL A 290 3.71 2.25 4.25
C VAL A 290 3.92 1.57 5.61
N LEU A 291 4.47 0.36 5.60
CA LEU A 291 4.61 -0.42 6.83
C LEU A 291 5.74 0.09 7.71
N MET A 292 6.80 0.68 7.16
CA MET A 292 8.02 1.00 7.90
C MET A 292 7.78 1.92 9.11
N PRO A 293 7.14 3.11 9.00
CA PRO A 293 6.90 3.96 10.16
C PRO A 293 6.00 3.27 11.20
N CYS A 294 4.98 2.56 10.74
CA CYS A 294 4.05 1.86 11.62
C CYS A 294 4.77 0.77 12.44
N ILE A 295 5.46 -0.13 11.77
CA ILE A 295 6.17 -1.26 12.40
C ILE A 295 7.36 -0.78 13.23
N HIS A 296 8.03 0.31 12.83
CA HIS A 296 9.07 0.93 13.65
C HIS A 296 8.56 1.27 15.06
N HIS A 297 7.43 2.00 15.15
CA HIS A 297 6.87 2.40 16.44
C HIS A 297 6.36 1.21 17.25
N PHE A 298 5.77 0.20 16.59
CA PHE A 298 5.42 -1.05 17.24
C PHE A 298 6.66 -1.73 17.86
N LEU A 299 7.72 -1.95 17.08
CA LEU A 299 8.94 -2.61 17.54
C LEU A 299 9.66 -1.80 18.63
N ALA A 300 9.63 -0.47 18.56
CA ALA A 300 10.22 0.39 19.58
C ALA A 300 9.58 0.16 20.96
N ILE A 301 8.26 0.06 21.01
CA ILE A 301 7.53 -0.25 22.25
C ILE A 301 7.77 -1.70 22.70
N ILE A 302 7.77 -2.67 21.79
CA ILE A 302 8.07 -4.07 22.13
C ILE A 302 9.46 -4.18 22.75
N CYS A 303 10.48 -3.58 22.15
CA CYS A 303 11.84 -3.57 22.71
C CYS A 303 11.92 -2.90 24.08
N LYS A 304 11.16 -1.82 24.29
CA LYS A 304 11.19 -1.04 25.54
C LYS A 304 10.41 -1.71 26.68
N LYS A 305 9.29 -2.38 26.39
CA LYS A 305 8.35 -2.89 27.40
C LYS A 305 8.29 -4.41 27.53
N CYS A 306 8.49 -5.16 26.44
CA CYS A 306 8.29 -6.61 26.38
C CYS A 306 9.27 -7.27 25.40
N SER A 307 10.57 -7.10 25.62
CA SER A 307 11.60 -7.57 24.69
C SER A 307 11.58 -9.08 24.48
N GLU A 308 11.06 -9.85 25.44
CA GLU A 308 10.84 -11.29 25.34
C GLU A 308 9.86 -11.68 24.21
N LYS A 309 8.88 -10.82 23.91
CA LYS A 309 7.91 -11.05 22.83
C LYS A 309 8.50 -10.84 21.44
N LEU A 310 9.69 -10.27 21.31
CA LEU A 310 10.35 -10.09 20.01
C LEU A 310 10.63 -11.42 19.32
N ILE A 311 10.78 -12.51 20.10
CA ILE A 311 10.96 -13.89 19.60
C ILE A 311 9.74 -14.36 18.79
N GLU A 312 8.56 -13.78 19.01
CA GLU A 312 7.34 -14.10 18.24
C GLU A 312 7.33 -13.46 16.83
N PHE A 313 8.27 -12.55 16.54
CA PHE A 313 8.30 -11.77 15.29
C PHE A 313 9.62 -11.86 14.51
N PRO A 314 10.18 -13.06 14.29
CA PRO A 314 11.48 -13.21 13.64
C PRO A 314 11.49 -12.65 12.21
N LEU A 315 10.42 -12.80 11.44
CA LEU A 315 10.37 -12.35 10.05
C LEU A 315 10.19 -10.84 9.97
N LEU A 316 9.38 -10.23 10.84
CA LEU A 316 9.28 -8.78 10.96
C LEU A 316 10.58 -8.14 11.43
N ALA A 317 11.27 -8.73 12.40
CA ALA A 317 12.58 -8.22 12.83
C ALA A 317 13.59 -8.28 11.67
N ALA A 318 13.64 -9.40 10.95
CA ALA A 318 14.50 -9.56 9.78
C ALA A 318 14.14 -8.58 8.65
N TRP A 319 12.84 -8.41 8.36
CA TRP A 319 12.35 -7.42 7.40
C TRP A 319 12.74 -6.00 7.80
N TYR A 320 12.59 -5.64 9.07
CA TYR A 320 12.95 -4.32 9.58
C TYR A 320 14.45 -4.06 9.44
N GLN A 321 15.31 -5.03 9.78
CA GLN A 321 16.75 -4.94 9.55
C GLN A 321 17.09 -4.72 8.07
N ARG A 322 16.47 -5.47 7.16
CA ARG A 322 16.72 -5.34 5.71
C ARG A 322 16.30 -3.98 5.17
N ILE A 323 15.17 -3.44 5.63
CA ILE A 323 14.69 -2.11 5.24
C ILE A 323 15.67 -1.01 5.65
N GLN A 324 16.33 -1.14 6.81
CA GLN A 324 17.35 -0.18 7.23
C GLN A 324 18.53 -0.11 6.27
N GLU A 325 18.80 -1.17 5.49
CA GLU A 325 19.90 -1.17 4.51
C GLU A 325 19.55 -0.40 3.21
N VAL A 326 18.27 -0.09 2.97
CA VAL A 326 17.82 0.62 1.78
C VAL A 326 18.26 2.09 1.84
N PRO A 327 19.08 2.61 0.90
CA PRO A 327 19.65 3.96 1.01
C PRO A 327 18.61 5.07 1.17
N GLY A 328 17.54 5.04 0.36
CA GLY A 328 16.46 6.03 0.44
C GLY A 328 15.71 6.00 1.77
N VAL A 329 15.61 4.82 2.41
CA VAL A 329 14.99 4.68 3.73
C VAL A 329 15.86 5.31 4.81
N LYS A 330 17.18 5.13 4.78
CA LYS A 330 18.09 5.79 5.73
C LYS A 330 17.94 7.32 5.69
N THR A 331 17.92 7.86 4.48
CA THR A 331 17.73 9.30 4.26
C THR A 331 16.37 9.77 4.77
N ALA A 332 15.29 9.08 4.42
CA ALA A 332 13.94 9.44 4.87
C ALA A 332 13.78 9.33 6.39
N ALA A 333 14.28 8.25 7.00
CA ALA A 333 14.22 8.03 8.45
C ALA A 333 14.94 9.15 9.21
N SER A 334 16.13 9.53 8.78
CA SER A 334 16.86 10.66 9.38
C SER A 334 16.07 11.96 9.28
N LYS A 335 15.44 12.24 8.14
CA LYS A 335 14.62 13.44 7.93
C LYS A 335 13.34 13.44 8.77
N CYS A 336 12.77 12.28 9.03
CA CYS A 336 11.57 12.10 9.84
C CYS A 336 11.84 11.87 11.33
N GLY A 337 13.08 12.01 11.79
CA GLY A 337 13.44 11.81 13.20
C GLY A 337 13.33 10.35 13.69
N ILE A 338 13.30 9.39 12.77
CA ILE A 338 13.25 7.95 13.10
C ILE A 338 14.66 7.46 13.40
N GLN A 339 14.87 7.01 14.63
CA GLN A 339 16.11 6.35 15.05
C GLN A 339 15.96 4.84 14.90
N PHE A 340 16.84 4.20 14.13
CA PHE A 340 16.73 2.77 13.90
C PHE A 340 16.97 1.94 15.15
N LEU A 341 16.24 0.83 15.23
CA LEU A 341 16.38 -0.15 16.30
C LEU A 341 17.43 -1.18 15.89
N HIS A 342 18.32 -1.49 16.81
CA HIS A 342 19.32 -2.54 16.65
C HIS A 342 18.90 -3.76 17.47
N PHE A 343 18.75 -4.90 16.81
CA PHE A 343 18.45 -6.17 17.46
C PHE A 343 19.73 -7.01 17.59
N PRO A 344 19.95 -7.72 18.71
CA PRO A 344 21.05 -8.67 18.83
C PRO A 344 20.99 -9.75 17.75
N GLU A 345 22.16 -10.17 17.22
CA GLU A 345 22.29 -11.19 16.15
C GLU A 345 21.72 -12.58 16.50
N LEU A 346 21.34 -12.82 17.76
CA LEU A 346 20.76 -14.10 18.20
C LEU A 346 19.38 -14.41 17.61
N LEU A 347 18.70 -13.45 16.98
CA LEU A 347 17.38 -13.66 16.34
C LEU A 347 17.47 -14.00 14.84
N THR A 348 18.63 -13.82 14.20
CA THR A 348 18.81 -14.06 12.76
C THR A 348 19.31 -15.46 12.42
N THR A 349 19.57 -16.29 13.43
CA THR A 349 20.03 -17.69 13.27
C THR A 349 19.10 -18.67 14.01
N SER A 350 17.83 -18.73 13.61
CA SER A 350 17.06 -19.97 13.81
C SER A 350 16.74 -20.57 12.45
N GLY A 351 17.61 -21.50 12.03
CA GLY A 351 17.19 -22.51 11.08
C GLY A 351 16.03 -23.30 11.67
N GLU A 352 15.05 -23.60 10.82
CA GLU A 352 14.26 -24.83 10.89
C GLU A 352 13.69 -25.18 12.28
N GLN A 353 12.75 -24.39 12.78
CA GLN A 353 11.74 -24.93 13.67
C GLN A 353 10.37 -24.80 13.01
N HIS A 354 10.03 -25.86 12.27
CA HIS A 354 8.64 -26.18 11.94
C HIS A 354 7.85 -26.27 13.25
N LEU A 355 7.14 -25.20 13.60
CA LEU A 355 6.01 -25.32 14.52
C LEU A 355 4.93 -26.12 13.79
N ASN A 356 4.86 -27.41 14.10
CA ASN A 356 3.72 -28.27 13.77
C ASN A 356 2.47 -27.72 14.48
N LEU A 357 1.83 -26.74 13.85
CA LEU A 357 0.45 -26.40 14.14
C LEU A 357 -0.41 -27.32 13.29
N THR A 358 -1.07 -28.24 13.98
CA THR A 358 -2.03 -29.21 13.47
C THR A 358 -2.92 -28.59 12.39
N GLU A 359 -2.82 -29.09 11.16
CA GLU A 359 -3.70 -28.76 10.06
C GLU A 359 -5.14 -29.11 10.45
N VAL A 360 -5.98 -28.09 10.66
CA VAL A 360 -7.42 -28.26 10.47
C VAL A 360 -7.65 -28.11 8.97
N PRO A 361 -8.24 -29.10 8.28
CA PRO A 361 -8.37 -29.05 6.83
C PRO A 361 -9.22 -27.84 6.44
N GLY A 362 -8.56 -26.84 5.85
CA GLY A 362 -9.22 -25.75 5.17
C GLY A 362 -9.90 -26.31 3.94
N VAL A 363 -11.22 -26.14 3.87
CA VAL A 363 -12.01 -26.46 2.69
C VAL A 363 -11.50 -25.62 1.53
N GLU A 364 -10.78 -26.26 0.61
CA GLU A 364 -10.45 -25.67 -0.69
C GLU A 364 -11.75 -25.55 -1.50
N GLU A 365 -12.24 -24.32 -1.71
CA GLU A 365 -13.24 -24.07 -2.73
C GLU A 365 -12.61 -24.28 -4.11
N GLN A 366 -13.10 -25.31 -4.81
CA GLN A 366 -12.74 -25.59 -6.20
C GLN A 366 -13.02 -24.38 -7.09
N ASN A 367 -11.99 -23.92 -7.80
CA ASN A 367 -12.13 -22.91 -8.84
C ASN A 367 -12.84 -23.50 -10.06
N ASP A 368 -14.03 -22.97 -10.37
CA ASP A 368 -14.74 -23.21 -11.62
C ASP A 368 -13.98 -22.57 -12.81
N PRO A 369 -13.59 -23.33 -13.84
CA PRO A 369 -12.82 -22.82 -14.98
C PRO A 369 -13.59 -21.87 -15.91
N LEU A 370 -14.84 -21.49 -15.61
CA LEU A 370 -15.67 -20.58 -16.42
C LEU A 370 -15.86 -19.16 -15.83
N PHE A 371 -15.07 -18.73 -14.84
CA PHE A 371 -15.32 -17.45 -14.17
C PHE A 371 -14.59 -16.24 -14.80
N ILE A 372 -15.38 -15.31 -15.37
CA ILE A 372 -14.96 -13.95 -15.74
C ILE A 372 -15.85 -12.95 -14.97
N GLY A 373 -15.29 -12.28 -13.96
CA GLY A 373 -15.75 -10.97 -13.47
C GLY A 373 -16.66 -10.91 -12.22
N GLY A 374 -16.14 -10.26 -11.17
CA GLY A 374 -16.89 -9.56 -10.11
C GLY A 374 -17.15 -10.34 -8.80
N PRO A 375 -16.82 -9.79 -7.61
CA PRO A 375 -16.96 -10.54 -6.36
C PRO A 375 -18.44 -10.65 -5.94
N ARG A 376 -18.96 -11.87 -5.84
CA ARG A 376 -20.08 -12.15 -4.92
C ARG A 376 -19.54 -12.10 -3.49
N PRO A 377 -20.14 -11.32 -2.58
CA PRO A 377 -20.03 -11.61 -1.16
C PRO A 377 -21.03 -12.74 -0.84
N THR A 378 -20.52 -13.87 -0.34
CA THR A 378 -21.32 -14.90 0.34
C THR A 378 -22.05 -14.27 1.55
N MET A 379 -23.20 -14.80 1.95
CA MET A 379 -24.06 -14.25 3.03
C MET A 379 -23.30 -14.02 4.35
N THR A 380 -22.19 -14.70 4.58
CA THR A 380 -21.29 -14.53 5.73
C THR A 380 -20.55 -13.17 5.74
N LYS A 381 -20.47 -12.44 4.62
CA LYS A 381 -19.89 -11.09 4.50
C LYS A 381 -20.86 -9.94 4.86
N LEU A 382 -22.09 -10.25 5.28
CA LEU A 382 -23.14 -9.25 5.56
C LEU A 382 -23.15 -8.71 7.00
N MET A 383 -22.29 -9.19 7.91
CA MET A 383 -21.96 -8.39 9.10
C MET A 383 -21.13 -7.19 8.67
N MET A 384 -21.81 -6.11 8.29
CA MET A 384 -21.17 -4.82 8.08
C MET A 384 -20.63 -4.36 9.44
N SER A 385 -19.31 -4.36 9.62
CA SER A 385 -18.72 -3.63 10.74
C SER A 385 -19.14 -2.16 10.64
N SER A 386 -19.33 -1.49 11.78
CA SER A 386 -19.68 -0.06 11.86
C SER A 386 -18.81 0.78 10.92
N ASP A 387 -17.52 0.49 10.87
CA ASP A 387 -16.55 1.25 10.08
C ASP A 387 -16.72 1.03 8.58
N ARG A 388 -17.16 -0.17 8.17
CA ARG A 388 -17.47 -0.45 6.76
C ARG A 388 -18.73 0.29 6.33
N ALA A 389 -19.73 0.37 7.20
CA ALA A 389 -20.92 1.16 6.93
C ALA A 389 -20.59 2.65 6.83
N LEU A 390 -19.80 3.18 7.78
CA LEU A 390 -19.35 4.57 7.79
C LEU A 390 -18.56 4.94 6.54
N ARG A 391 -17.58 4.12 6.12
CA ARG A 391 -16.82 4.37 4.89
C ARG A 391 -17.71 4.38 3.64
N LYS A 392 -18.68 3.45 3.56
CA LYS A 392 -19.63 3.44 2.44
C LYS A 392 -20.51 4.70 2.45
N GLN A 393 -20.93 5.16 3.63
CA GLN A 393 -21.68 6.42 3.76
C GLN A 393 -20.84 7.62 3.32
N GLN A 394 -19.57 7.70 3.72
CA GLN A 394 -18.65 8.76 3.30
C GLN A 394 -18.45 8.78 1.79
N GLN A 395 -18.28 7.61 1.15
CA GLN A 395 -18.19 7.50 -0.31
C GLN A 395 -19.44 8.05 -1.02
N LEU A 396 -20.64 7.72 -0.49
CA LEU A 396 -21.90 8.23 -1.04
C LEU A 396 -22.04 9.74 -0.81
N ASN A 397 -21.73 10.23 0.40
CA ASN A 397 -21.80 11.65 0.75
C ASN A 397 -20.89 12.49 -0.15
N ASN A 398 -19.69 12.02 -0.48
CA ASN A 398 -18.77 12.70 -1.39
C ASN A 398 -19.36 12.87 -2.78
N LEU A 399 -19.87 11.79 -3.37
CA LEU A 399 -20.50 11.84 -4.69
C LEU A 399 -21.72 12.75 -4.69
N VAL A 400 -22.59 12.60 -3.69
CA VAL A 400 -23.81 13.37 -3.54
C VAL A 400 -23.50 14.87 -3.39
N TYR A 401 -22.52 15.21 -2.55
CA TYR A 401 -22.11 16.59 -2.32
C TYR A 401 -21.69 17.30 -3.61
N VAL A 402 -20.84 16.65 -4.42
CA VAL A 402 -20.37 17.21 -5.69
C VAL A 402 -21.53 17.43 -6.65
N VAL A 403 -22.47 16.49 -6.73
CA VAL A 403 -23.66 16.64 -7.58
C VAL A 403 -24.53 17.80 -7.11
N ILE A 404 -24.83 17.91 -5.81
CA ILE A 404 -25.66 19.01 -5.28
C ILE A 404 -25.07 20.38 -5.64
N LYS A 405 -23.75 20.52 -5.60
CA LYS A 405 -23.06 21.78 -5.94
C LYS A 405 -23.13 22.14 -7.42
N GLN A 406 -23.33 21.16 -8.30
CA GLN A 406 -23.36 21.36 -9.75
C GLN A 406 -24.78 21.38 -10.32
N ALA A 407 -25.70 20.62 -9.72
CA ALA A 407 -27.04 20.39 -10.24
C ALA A 407 -27.90 21.65 -10.19
N LYS A 408 -28.67 21.85 -11.25
CA LYS A 408 -29.67 22.91 -11.40
C LYS A 408 -31.06 22.29 -11.57
N PRO A 409 -32.14 22.99 -11.18
CA PRO A 409 -33.49 22.55 -11.48
C PRO A 409 -33.66 22.22 -12.97
N GLY A 410 -34.23 21.06 -13.27
CA GLY A 410 -34.40 20.54 -14.62
C GLY A 410 -33.25 19.68 -15.15
N ASP A 411 -32.11 19.62 -14.47
CA ASP A 411 -30.98 18.80 -14.90
C ASP A 411 -31.31 17.30 -14.93
N ARG A 412 -30.74 16.60 -15.91
CA ARG A 412 -30.75 15.14 -16.01
C ARG A 412 -29.47 14.56 -15.43
N ILE A 413 -29.62 13.76 -14.38
CA ILE A 413 -28.53 13.13 -13.66
C ILE A 413 -28.59 11.62 -13.91
N VAL A 414 -27.50 11.03 -14.36
CA VAL A 414 -27.42 9.60 -14.69
C VAL A 414 -26.49 8.89 -13.72
N ASP A 415 -27.02 7.89 -12.99
CA ASP A 415 -26.26 6.97 -12.15
C ASP A 415 -25.90 5.72 -12.95
N PHE A 416 -24.65 5.67 -13.42
CA PHE A 416 -24.11 4.58 -14.21
C PHE A 416 -23.65 3.43 -13.32
N CYS A 417 -24.02 2.20 -13.69
CA CYS A 417 -23.77 1.01 -12.87
C CYS A 417 -24.39 1.16 -11.46
N SER A 418 -25.60 1.71 -11.40
CA SER A 418 -26.28 2.15 -10.18
C SER A 418 -26.54 1.04 -9.15
N GLY A 419 -26.46 -0.23 -9.55
CA GLY A 419 -26.73 -1.37 -8.69
C GLY A 419 -28.14 -1.28 -8.09
N GLY A 420 -28.22 -1.34 -6.77
CA GLY A 420 -29.49 -1.20 -6.03
C GLY A 420 -29.95 0.25 -5.84
N GLY A 421 -29.38 1.22 -6.57
CA GLY A 421 -29.71 2.65 -6.47
C GLY A 421 -29.11 3.34 -5.24
N HIS A 422 -27.87 3.05 -4.87
CA HIS A 422 -27.28 3.62 -3.64
C HIS A 422 -27.01 5.13 -3.74
N VAL A 423 -26.62 5.61 -4.92
CA VAL A 423 -26.38 7.03 -5.17
C VAL A 423 -27.63 7.68 -5.76
N GLY A 424 -28.15 7.13 -6.86
CA GLY A 424 -29.28 7.72 -7.59
C GLY A 424 -30.54 7.93 -6.75
N ILE A 425 -30.89 7.01 -5.84
CA ILE A 425 -32.08 7.18 -4.98
C ILE A 425 -31.89 8.36 -4.01
N VAL A 426 -30.69 8.51 -3.45
CA VAL A 426 -30.38 9.64 -2.55
C VAL A 426 -30.43 10.95 -3.32
N LEU A 427 -29.87 11.00 -4.53
CA LEU A 427 -29.94 12.17 -5.40
C LEU A 427 -31.38 12.53 -5.78
N ALA A 428 -32.20 11.55 -6.13
CA ALA A 428 -33.62 11.78 -6.46
C ALA A 428 -34.39 12.36 -5.27
N HIS A 429 -34.13 11.86 -4.07
CA HIS A 429 -34.76 12.33 -2.84
C HIS A 429 -34.38 13.77 -2.50
N ILE A 430 -33.10 14.15 -2.60
CA ILE A 430 -32.62 15.48 -2.20
C ILE A 430 -32.71 16.54 -3.30
N LEU A 431 -32.84 16.13 -4.58
CA LEU A 431 -32.98 17.01 -5.74
C LEU A 431 -34.31 16.76 -6.47
N PRO A 432 -35.47 17.08 -5.84
CA PRO A 432 -36.79 16.77 -6.40
C PRO A 432 -37.06 17.49 -7.75
N SER A 433 -36.37 18.60 -8.01
CA SER A 433 -36.49 19.35 -9.27
C SER A 433 -35.56 18.83 -10.38
N CYS A 434 -34.71 17.84 -10.12
CA CYS A 434 -33.86 17.19 -11.12
C CYS A 434 -34.50 15.87 -11.57
N GLN A 435 -34.11 15.41 -12.75
CA GLN A 435 -34.47 14.09 -13.26
C GLN A 435 -33.33 13.10 -13.02
N VAL A 436 -33.57 11.99 -12.31
CA VAL A 436 -32.53 11.00 -12.01
C VAL A 436 -32.77 9.70 -12.76
N ILE A 437 -31.78 9.22 -13.50
CA ILE A 437 -31.86 8.00 -14.31
C ILE A 437 -30.86 6.99 -13.77
N LEU A 438 -31.35 5.81 -13.39
CA LEU A 438 -30.52 4.69 -12.93
C LEU A 438 -30.30 3.73 -14.09
N ILE A 439 -29.02 3.52 -14.44
CA ILE A 439 -28.61 2.55 -15.44
C ILE A 439 -27.96 1.37 -14.73
N GLU A 440 -28.45 0.17 -14.98
CA GLU A 440 -27.90 -1.05 -14.39
C GLU A 440 -28.10 -2.24 -15.34
N ASN A 441 -27.09 -3.11 -15.44
CA ASN A 441 -27.15 -4.28 -16.31
C ASN A 441 -27.95 -5.43 -15.67
N LYS A 442 -27.81 -5.60 -14.35
CA LYS A 442 -28.44 -6.68 -13.60
C LYS A 442 -29.88 -6.32 -13.19
N GLU A 443 -30.85 -6.92 -13.89
CA GLU A 443 -32.29 -6.76 -13.64
C GLU A 443 -32.67 -6.83 -12.16
N LEU A 444 -32.20 -7.85 -11.42
CA LEU A 444 -32.49 -8.00 -9.99
C LEU A 444 -32.05 -6.81 -9.13
N SER A 445 -30.98 -6.13 -9.51
CA SER A 445 -30.52 -4.92 -8.81
C SER A 445 -31.43 -3.74 -9.10
N LEU A 446 -31.85 -3.59 -10.36
CA LEU A 446 -32.78 -2.54 -10.78
C LEU A 446 -34.18 -2.72 -10.16
N ILE A 447 -34.68 -3.95 -10.07
CA ILE A 447 -35.94 -4.27 -9.36
C ILE A 447 -35.86 -3.84 -7.89
N ARG A 448 -34.74 -4.12 -7.21
CA ARG A 448 -34.53 -3.66 -5.82
C ARG A 448 -34.50 -2.14 -5.73
N ALA A 449 -33.85 -1.46 -6.68
CA ALA A 449 -33.81 -0.01 -6.73
C ALA A 449 -35.24 0.57 -6.90
N LYS A 450 -36.01 0.03 -7.83
CA LYS A 450 -37.40 0.42 -8.08
C LYS A 450 -38.27 0.28 -6.84
N LYS A 451 -38.24 -0.88 -6.18
CA LYS A 451 -38.98 -1.10 -4.93
C LYS A 451 -38.63 -0.06 -3.86
N ARG A 452 -37.34 0.20 -3.66
CA ARG A 452 -36.87 1.20 -2.67
C ARG A 452 -37.34 2.62 -3.02
N SER A 453 -37.39 2.96 -4.31
CA SER A 453 -37.89 4.25 -4.77
C SER A 453 -39.40 4.39 -4.60
N ASP A 454 -40.16 3.32 -4.87
CA ASP A 454 -41.60 3.26 -4.65
C ASP A 454 -41.92 3.41 -3.15
N ASP A 455 -41.20 2.69 -2.28
CA ASP A 455 -41.32 2.78 -0.81
C ASP A 455 -41.02 4.21 -0.28
N LEU A 456 -40.19 4.99 -0.99
CA LEU A 456 -39.84 6.37 -0.67
C LEU A 456 -40.74 7.41 -1.38
N GLY A 457 -41.68 6.98 -2.23
CA GLY A 457 -42.58 7.88 -2.96
C GLY A 457 -41.89 8.78 -3.98
N LEU A 458 -40.76 8.36 -4.56
CA LEU A 458 -39.99 9.17 -5.50
C LEU A 458 -40.61 9.18 -6.90
N SER A 459 -40.91 10.37 -7.43
CA SER A 459 -41.55 10.54 -8.74
C SER A 459 -40.61 11.04 -9.85
N ASN A 460 -39.41 11.48 -9.48
CA ASN A 460 -38.41 12.08 -10.36
C ASN A 460 -37.26 11.11 -10.72
N ILE A 461 -37.54 9.80 -10.69
CA ILE A 461 -36.54 8.75 -10.90
C ILE A 461 -36.98 7.75 -11.98
N TRP A 462 -36.06 7.40 -12.89
CA TRP A 462 -36.28 6.46 -13.99
C TRP A 462 -35.25 5.32 -13.95
N PHE A 463 -35.63 4.17 -14.49
CA PHE A 463 -34.85 2.94 -14.43
C PHE A 463 -34.63 2.40 -15.84
N ILE A 464 -33.37 2.17 -16.22
CA ILE A 464 -32.98 1.63 -17.53
C ILE A 464 -32.10 0.40 -17.30
N GLN A 465 -32.56 -0.75 -17.80
CA GLN A 465 -31.74 -1.95 -17.82
C GLN A 465 -30.87 -1.96 -19.08
N ALA A 466 -29.59 -1.63 -18.93
CA ALA A 466 -28.63 -1.64 -20.03
C ALA A 466 -27.19 -1.74 -19.52
N ASN A 467 -26.29 -2.19 -20.39
CA ASN A 467 -24.86 -1.92 -20.21
C ASN A 467 -24.62 -0.41 -20.42
N MET A 468 -23.81 0.20 -19.55
CA MET A 468 -23.40 1.61 -19.65
C MET A 468 -22.84 1.97 -21.02
N GLU A 469 -22.11 1.07 -21.67
CA GLU A 469 -21.51 1.30 -23.00
C GLU A 469 -22.55 1.55 -24.11
N TYR A 470 -23.79 1.11 -23.92
CA TYR A 470 -24.87 1.31 -24.89
C TYR A 470 -25.74 2.54 -24.61
N PHE A 471 -25.48 3.27 -23.53
CA PHE A 471 -26.27 4.44 -23.20
C PHE A 471 -25.85 5.65 -24.05
N THR A 472 -26.76 6.12 -24.89
CA THR A 472 -26.57 7.30 -25.76
C THR A 472 -27.49 8.47 -25.40
N GLY A 473 -28.12 8.43 -24.23
CA GLY A 473 -29.05 9.48 -23.78
C GLY A 473 -28.33 10.78 -23.40
N MET A 474 -29.00 11.91 -23.57
CA MET A 474 -28.48 13.20 -23.11
C MET A 474 -28.61 13.34 -21.59
N PHE A 475 -27.54 13.80 -20.94
CA PHE A 475 -27.50 14.09 -19.51
C PHE A 475 -26.64 15.32 -19.20
N ASN A 476 -26.88 15.94 -18.05
CA ASN A 476 -26.12 17.07 -17.54
C ASN A 476 -25.00 16.60 -16.60
N ILE A 477 -25.30 15.63 -15.73
CA ILE A 477 -24.35 15.10 -14.73
C ILE A 477 -24.35 13.58 -14.78
N GLY A 478 -23.16 12.98 -14.88
CA GLY A 478 -22.96 11.54 -14.77
C GLY A 478 -22.31 11.21 -13.45
N VAL A 479 -22.86 10.23 -12.72
CA VAL A 479 -22.26 9.68 -11.50
C VAL A 479 -22.05 8.19 -11.64
N SER A 480 -21.04 7.67 -10.94
CA SER A 480 -20.89 6.24 -10.80
C SER A 480 -20.15 5.88 -9.52
N HIS A 481 -20.68 4.89 -8.81
CA HIS A 481 -20.05 4.31 -7.62
C HIS A 481 -19.55 2.90 -7.97
N HIS A 482 -18.24 2.71 -7.95
CA HIS A 482 -17.58 1.45 -8.35
C HIS A 482 -17.79 1.03 -9.83
N ALA A 483 -17.91 1.97 -10.78
CA ALA A 483 -17.73 1.60 -12.19
C ALA A 483 -16.28 1.23 -12.45
N ILE A 484 -16.08 0.00 -12.91
CA ILE A 484 -14.84 -0.45 -13.53
C ILE A 484 -15.11 -0.43 -15.03
N SER A 485 -14.48 0.48 -15.77
CA SER A 485 -14.35 0.32 -17.21
C SER A 485 -13.30 -0.75 -17.46
N ILE A 486 -13.63 -1.74 -18.28
CA ILE A 486 -12.62 -2.63 -18.86
C ILE A 486 -11.96 -1.81 -19.97
N SER A 487 -10.90 -1.06 -19.64
CA SER A 487 -10.10 -0.31 -20.61
C SER A 487 -8.72 -0.92 -20.76
#